data_AF-A0A1F3Y1A5-F1
#
_entry.id   AF-A0A1F3Y1A5-F1
#
_cell.length_a   1.000
_cell.length_b   1.000
_cell.length_c   1.000
_cell.angle_alpha   90.00
_cell.angle_beta   90.00
_cell.angle_gamma   90.00
#
_symmetry.space_group_name_H-M   'P 1'
#
loop_
_entity.id
_entity.type
_entity.pdbx_description
1 polymer ?
#
loop_
_entity_poly.entity_id
_entity_poly.type
_entity_poly.pdbx_seq_one_letter_code
_entity_poly.pdbx_strand_id
1 'polypeptide(L)'
;MQQLPYNFIKMEFVRSGFPDACVLQKNGKTFSRKYVEFEFKSSGFRTHERNAKHRDIRCDYVVCWENDHPACQVPVIELRKELKTLAGKLSGL
;
A
#
# COMPACT_ATOMS: atom_id res chain seq x y z
N MET A 1 -5.76 21.33 -6.67
CA MET A 1 -5.69 20.14 -5.81
C MET A 1 -4.56 19.25 -6.30
N GLN A 2 -3.45 19.22 -5.58
CA GLN A 2 -2.33 18.34 -5.93
C GLN A 2 -2.72 16.91 -5.55
N GLN A 3 -2.76 16.01 -6.54
CA GLN A 3 -3.11 14.60 -6.34
C GLN A 3 -2.08 13.94 -5.40
N LEU A 4 -2.56 13.16 -4.43
CA LEU A 4 -1.70 12.26 -3.66
C LEU A 4 -0.97 11.31 -4.63
N PRO A 5 0.33 10.99 -4.41
CA PRO A 5 1.19 10.37 -5.43
C PRO A 5 0.68 9.02 -5.94
N TYR A 6 -0.18 8.33 -5.17
CA TYR A 6 -0.67 7.00 -5.48
C TYR A 6 -2.01 6.99 -6.22
N ASN A 7 -2.74 8.10 -6.31
CA ASN A 7 -4.03 8.19 -7.02
C ASN A 7 -5.07 7.12 -6.65
N PHE A 8 -5.08 6.65 -5.41
CA PHE A 8 -6.15 5.81 -4.89
C PHE A 8 -7.39 6.68 -4.65
N ILE A 9 -8.50 6.31 -5.28
CA ILE A 9 -9.73 7.12 -5.25
C ILE A 9 -10.90 6.46 -4.54
N LYS A 10 -10.83 5.13 -4.34
CA LYS A 10 -11.88 4.35 -3.68
C LYS A 10 -11.29 3.06 -3.11
N MET A 11 -11.75 2.69 -1.93
CA MET A 11 -11.56 1.35 -1.37
C MET A 11 -12.79 0.50 -1.72
N GLU A 12 -12.58 -0.67 -2.31
CA GLU A 12 -13.67 -1.59 -2.68
C GLU A 12 -13.96 -2.59 -1.58
N PHE A 13 -12.93 -3.12 -0.91
CA PHE A 13 -13.11 -3.97 0.27
C PHE A 13 -11.91 -3.88 1.23
N VAL A 14 -12.17 -4.27 2.47
CA VAL A 14 -11.20 -4.67 3.49
C VAL A 14 -11.67 -6.00 4.07
N ARG A 15 -10.75 -6.92 4.34
CA ARG A 15 -11.03 -8.27 4.85
C ARG A 15 -9.87 -8.79 5.70
N SER A 16 -10.08 -9.94 6.34
CA SER A 16 -9.07 -10.63 7.16
C SER A 16 -8.19 -11.62 6.41
N GLY A 17 -8.34 -11.74 5.09
CA GLY A 17 -7.64 -12.73 4.27
C GLY A 17 -6.73 -12.06 3.25
N PHE A 18 -5.63 -12.72 2.89
CA PHE A 18 -4.63 -12.16 1.99
C PHE A 18 -5.14 -11.99 0.54
N PRO A 19 -4.93 -10.82 -0.11
CA PRO A 19 -4.52 -9.55 0.47
C PRO A 19 -5.68 -8.84 1.20
N ASP A 20 -5.35 -8.02 2.19
CA ASP A 20 -6.30 -7.36 3.10
C ASP A 20 -7.31 -6.45 2.40
N ALA A 21 -6.93 -5.78 1.31
CA ALA A 21 -7.78 -4.78 0.67
C ALA A 21 -7.68 -4.73 -0.86
N CYS A 22 -8.69 -4.12 -1.48
CA CYS A 22 -8.68 -3.71 -2.88
C CYS A 22 -9.03 -2.22 -2.99
N VAL A 23 -8.26 -1.50 -3.80
CA VAL A 23 -8.46 -0.08 -4.09
C VAL A 23 -8.55 0.17 -5.60
N LEU A 24 -9.31 1.18 -6.00
CA LEU A 24 -9.28 1.71 -7.35
C LEU A 24 -8.21 2.80 -7.45
N GLN A 25 -7.19 2.54 -8.26
CA GLN A 25 -6.17 3.49 -8.63
C GLN A 25 -6.55 4.15 -9.96
N LYS A 26 -6.55 5.48 -10.00
CA LYS A 26 -6.80 6.26 -11.22
C LYS A 26 -5.51 6.46 -12.01
N ASN A 27 -5.53 6.09 -13.29
CA ASN A 27 -4.43 6.27 -14.24
C ASN A 27 -4.93 7.09 -15.44
N GLY A 28 -4.78 8.42 -15.37
CA GLY A 28 -5.35 9.31 -16.38
C GLY A 28 -6.89 9.23 -16.43
N LYS A 29 -7.44 8.69 -17.52
CA LYS A 29 -8.88 8.48 -17.72
C LYS A 29 -9.36 7.07 -17.32
N THR A 30 -8.45 6.15 -16.97
CA THR A 30 -8.81 4.77 -16.63
C THR A 30 -8.66 4.50 -15.13
N PHE A 31 -9.23 3.39 -14.69
CA PHE A 31 -9.14 2.90 -13.32
C PHE A 31 -8.66 1.45 -13.32
N SER A 32 -7.75 1.12 -12.41
CA SER A 32 -7.28 -0.25 -12.21
C SER A 32 -7.48 -0.67 -10.76
N ARG A 33 -7.94 -1.90 -10.56
CA ARG A 33 -7.90 -2.55 -9.25
C ARG A 33 -6.47 -2.82 -8.82
N LYS A 34 -6.18 -2.47 -7.58
CA LYS A 34 -4.92 -2.71 -6.90
C LYS A 34 -5.18 -3.37 -5.57
N TYR A 35 -4.45 -4.43 -5.30
CA TYR A 35 -4.57 -5.17 -4.06
C TYR A 35 -3.48 -4.74 -3.08
N VAL A 36 -3.85 -4.61 -1.82
CA VAL A 36 -3.01 -4.03 -0.78
C VAL A 36 -2.97 -4.95 0.42
N GLU A 37 -1.78 -5.19 0.94
CA GLU A 37 -1.57 -5.78 2.26
C GLU A 37 -1.21 -4.69 3.27
N PHE A 38 -1.82 -4.74 4.46
CA PHE A 38 -1.50 -3.85 5.55
C PHE A 38 -0.60 -4.54 6.56
N GLU A 39 0.49 -3.87 6.91
CA GLU A 39 1.46 -4.40 7.86
C GLU A 39 1.84 -3.33 8.89
N PHE A 40 2.16 -3.73 10.12
CA PHE A 40 2.80 -2.76 11.02
C PHE A 40 4.23 -2.46 10.54
N LYS A 41 4.99 -3.51 10.23
CA LYS A 41 6.33 -3.45 9.64
C LYS A 41 6.35 -4.19 8.32
N SER A 42 6.96 -3.63 7.27
CA SER A 42 6.97 -4.28 5.94
C SER A 42 7.62 -5.66 5.93
N SER A 43 8.46 -6.00 6.91
CA SER A 43 9.00 -7.36 7.10
C SER A 43 7.96 -8.43 7.43
N GLY A 44 6.77 -8.06 7.93
CA GLY A 44 5.65 -8.99 8.12
C GLY A 44 5.22 -9.69 6.82
N PHE A 45 5.31 -8.96 5.71
CA PHE A 45 4.97 -9.43 4.37
C PHE A 45 5.79 -10.66 3.93
N ARG A 46 6.98 -10.89 4.51
CA ARG A 46 7.81 -12.08 4.23
C ARG A 46 7.06 -13.40 4.49
N THR A 47 6.10 -13.38 5.41
CA THR A 47 5.24 -14.55 5.67
C THR A 47 4.40 -14.91 4.45
N HIS A 48 3.94 -13.91 3.71
CA HIS A 48 3.16 -14.07 2.48
C HIS A 48 4.06 -14.47 1.31
N GLU A 49 5.25 -13.89 1.19
CA GLU A 49 6.25 -14.29 0.17
C GLU A 49 6.68 -15.75 0.30
N ARG A 50 6.75 -16.27 1.53
CA ARG A 50 7.14 -17.66 1.82
C ARG A 50 5.99 -18.66 1.70
N ASN A 51 4.75 -18.18 1.73
CA ASN A 51 3.57 -19.03 1.64
C ASN A 51 3.27 -19.38 0.18
N ALA A 52 3.36 -20.67 -0.16
CA ALA A 52 3.15 -21.15 -1.52
C ALA A 52 1.79 -20.74 -2.11
N LYS A 53 0.72 -20.73 -1.31
CA LYS A 53 -0.62 -20.30 -1.77
C LYS A 53 -0.70 -18.80 -2.04
N HIS A 54 0.04 -18.00 -1.27
CA HIS A 54 0.01 -16.55 -1.40
C HIS A 54 0.85 -16.05 -2.58
N ARG A 55 1.89 -16.79 -2.98
CA ARG A 55 2.72 -16.43 -4.14
C ARG A 55 1.95 -16.37 -5.47
N ASP A 56 0.86 -17.12 -5.59
CA ASP A 56 0.00 -17.12 -6.79
C ASP A 56 -1.12 -16.06 -6.71
N ILE A 57 -1.21 -15.34 -5.58
CA ILE A 57 -2.23 -14.30 -5.36
C ILE A 57 -1.60 -12.94 -5.64
N ARG A 58 -2.27 -12.15 -6.48
CA ARG A 58 -1.84 -10.79 -6.78
C ARG A 58 -1.95 -9.89 -5.55
N CYS A 59 -0.82 -9.31 -5.15
CA CYS A 59 -0.73 -8.18 -4.23
C CYS A 59 0.13 -7.10 -4.90
N ASP A 60 -0.40 -5.88 -5.01
CA ASP A 60 0.25 -4.80 -5.77
C ASP A 60 1.05 -3.84 -4.85
N TYR A 61 0.67 -3.71 -3.58
CA TYR A 61 1.31 -2.81 -2.62
C TYR A 61 1.34 -3.43 -1.23
N VAL A 62 2.39 -3.08 -0.47
CA VAL A 62 2.36 -3.14 0.99
C VAL A 62 2.20 -1.73 1.52
N VAL A 63 1.23 -1.51 2.39
CA VAL A 63 1.10 -0.26 3.15
C VAL A 63 1.46 -0.56 4.59
N CYS A 64 2.49 0.11 5.11
CA CYS A 64 2.98 -0.16 6.46
C CYS A 64 3.23 1.11 7.28
N TRP A 65 3.31 0.94 8.61
CA TRP A 65 3.72 2.04 9.48
C TRP A 65 5.23 2.31 9.36
N GLU A 66 6.06 1.26 9.38
CA GLU A 66 7.52 1.33 9.32
C GLU A 66 8.04 0.40 8.22
N ASN A 67 8.89 0.91 7.32
CA ASN A 67 9.51 0.08 6.29
C ASN A 67 10.89 -0.41 6.75
N ASP A 68 10.95 -1.64 7.26
CA ASP A 68 12.17 -2.35 7.69
C ASP A 68 12.60 -3.44 6.70
N HIS A 69 11.89 -3.58 5.57
CA HIS A 69 12.17 -4.53 4.50
C HIS A 69 12.47 -3.83 3.17
N PRO A 70 13.71 -3.35 2.95
CA PRO A 70 14.05 -2.58 1.75
C PRO A 70 14.06 -3.41 0.45
N ALA A 71 14.13 -4.74 0.56
CA ALA A 71 14.12 -5.69 -0.55
C ALA A 71 12.75 -6.34 -0.79
N CYS A 72 11.66 -5.70 -0.33
CA CYS A 72 10.30 -6.20 -0.55
C CYS A 72 10.00 -6.31 -2.05
N GLN A 73 9.37 -7.41 -2.47
CA GLN A 73 9.12 -7.69 -3.89
C GLN A 73 8.08 -6.77 -4.52
N VAL A 74 7.27 -6.08 -3.71
CA VAL A 74 6.25 -5.13 -4.15
C VAL A 74 6.53 -3.73 -3.61
N PRO A 75 6.03 -2.67 -4.25
CA PRO A 75 6.15 -1.30 -3.74
C PRO A 75 5.60 -1.16 -2.31
N VAL A 76 6.39 -0.52 -1.45
CA VAL A 76 6.03 -0.27 -0.04
C VAL A 76 5.70 1.21 0.16
N ILE A 77 4.53 1.48 0.75
CA ILE A 77 4.08 2.81 1.17
C ILE A 77 4.22 2.91 2.69
N GLU A 78 5.17 3.73 3.16
CA GLU A 78 5.43 3.92 4.59
C GLU A 78 4.64 5.11 5.15
N LEU A 79 3.55 4.83 5.87
CA LEU A 79 2.64 5.83 6.41
C LEU A 79 3.31 6.82 7.36
N ARG A 80 4.29 6.38 8.18
CA ARG A 80 5.00 7.27 9.11
C ARG A 80 5.77 8.38 8.37
N LYS A 81 6.35 8.08 7.20
CA LYS A 81 7.02 9.07 6.34
C LYS A 81 6.02 9.95 5.61
N GLU A 82 4.96 9.36 5.05
CA GLU A 82 3.90 10.12 4.37
C GLU A 82 3.24 11.12 5.31
N LEU A 83 2.95 10.75 6.57
CA LEU A 83 2.39 11.65 7.56
C LEU A 83 3.31 12.83 7.89
N LYS A 84 4.63 12.60 8.03
CA LYS A 84 5.59 13.70 8.25
C LYS A 84 5.60 14.66 7.07
N THR A 85 5.58 14.12 5.85
CA THR A 85 5.50 14.92 4.62
C THR A 85 4.22 15.75 4.55
N LEU A 86 3.08 15.15 4.90
CA LEU A 86 1.78 15.84 4.94
C LEU A 86 1.74 16.92 6.03
N ALA A 87 2.22 16.61 7.23
CA ALA A 87 2.29 17.58 8.33
C ALA A 87 3.19 18.77 7.97
N GLY A 88 4.36 18.53 7.41
CA GLY A 88 5.27 19.60 6.96
C GLY A 88 4.66 20.51 5.89
N LYS A 89 3.85 19.95 4.98
CA LYS A 89 3.09 20.73 3.99
C LYS A 89 2.00 21.58 4.63
N LEU A 90 1.33 21.07 5.65
CA LEU A 90 0.25 21.78 6.36
C LEU A 90 0.78 22.88 7.28
N SER A 91 1.97 22.72 7.87
CA SER A 91 2.60 23.73 8.73
C SER A 91 3.30 24.86 7.98
N GLY A 92 3.45 24.73 6.66
CA GLY A 92 4.02 25.77 5.77
C GLY A 92 2.96 26.66 5.12
N LEU A 93 1.68 26.52 5.52
CA LEU A 93 0.57 27.42 5.24
C LEU A 93 0.39 28.38 6.43
#